data_AF-A0A7H4PLB5-F1
#
_entry.id   AF-A0A7H4PLB5-F1
#
_cell.length_a   1.000
_cell.length_b   1.000
_cell.length_c   1.000
_cell.angle_alpha   90.00
_cell.angle_beta   90.00
_cell.angle_gamma   90.00
#
_symmetry.space_group_name_H-M   'P 1'
#
loop_
_entity.id
_entity.type
_entity.pdbx_description
1 polymer ?
#
loop_
_entity_poly.entity_id
_entity_poly.type
_entity_poly.pdbx_seq_one_letter_code
_entity_poly.pdbx_strand_id
1 'polypeptide(L)'
;MTCSANVFAARAHQLSPRLLAVVSYINENREAVLERTAMEIAAATNTSDATVVRAIQALGFAGLRELKADHGALVRPVGDLVGKNDLHGGAPYPATSNSSIDFVLEGHQRACEVLARPDNRAAVAQAVALLTDARQVGIFGIGASGILAEYTARLLSRIGLPSYVMNRTGFSLAEQLIGLQRGDVLIMMGQKSPHREGMTTLREARRSGDPDDFTHPGAGLPL
;
A
#
# COMPACT_ATOMS: atom_id res chain seq x y z
N MET A 1 -15.95 9.22 -9.81
CA MET A 1 -16.27 8.82 -8.43
C MET A 1 -17.70 8.25 -8.38
N THR A 2 -17.93 7.22 -7.55
CA THR A 2 -19.23 6.63 -7.10
C THR A 2 -19.97 5.54 -7.91
N CYS A 3 -19.41 4.92 -8.96
CA CYS A 3 -20.17 3.91 -9.71
C CYS A 3 -20.36 2.57 -8.94
N SER A 4 -19.28 1.97 -8.43
CA SER A 4 -19.36 0.60 -7.86
C SER A 4 -20.13 0.47 -6.53
N ALA A 5 -20.20 1.53 -5.70
CA ALA A 5 -21.01 1.51 -4.47
C ALA A 5 -22.51 1.71 -4.76
N ASN A 6 -22.87 2.55 -5.74
CA ASN A 6 -24.26 2.77 -6.14
C ASN A 6 -24.85 1.57 -6.90
N VAL A 7 -24.05 0.85 -7.69
CA VAL A 7 -24.50 -0.36 -8.40
C VAL A 7 -24.86 -1.50 -7.42
N PHE A 8 -24.11 -1.64 -6.32
CA PHE A 8 -24.40 -2.62 -5.28
C PHE A 8 -25.79 -2.40 -4.66
N ALA A 9 -26.06 -1.17 -4.19
CA ALA A 9 -27.35 -0.83 -3.59
C ALA A 9 -28.51 -0.92 -4.60
N ALA A 10 -28.27 -0.54 -5.85
CA ALA A 10 -29.28 -0.56 -6.90
C ALA A 10 -29.65 -1.96 -7.42
N ARG A 11 -28.82 -3.00 -7.19
CA ARG A 11 -29.05 -4.35 -7.73
C ARG A 11 -29.19 -5.44 -6.66
N ALA A 12 -28.91 -5.14 -5.40
CA ALA A 12 -28.98 -6.11 -4.29
C ALA A 12 -30.34 -6.84 -4.18
N HIS A 13 -31.44 -6.17 -4.51
CA HIS A 13 -32.80 -6.72 -4.41
C HIS A 13 -33.20 -7.67 -5.57
N GLN A 14 -32.36 -7.79 -6.61
CA GLN A 14 -32.59 -8.66 -7.78
C GLN A 14 -31.71 -9.91 -7.78
N LEU A 15 -30.84 -10.06 -6.77
CA LEU A 15 -29.87 -11.15 -6.69
C LEU A 15 -30.43 -12.33 -5.89
N SER A 16 -30.13 -13.56 -6.34
CA SER A 16 -30.42 -14.75 -5.54
C SER A 16 -29.57 -14.76 -4.24
N PRO A 17 -30.00 -15.46 -3.17
CA PRO A 17 -29.30 -15.45 -1.88
C PRO A 17 -27.82 -15.84 -1.97
N ARG A 18 -27.47 -16.77 -2.88
CA ARG A 18 -26.08 -17.19 -3.12
C ARG A 18 -25.25 -16.13 -3.85
N LEU A 19 -25.86 -15.38 -4.77
CA LEU A 19 -25.17 -14.28 -5.44
C LEU A 19 -24.96 -13.10 -4.48
N LEU A 20 -25.96 -12.81 -3.64
CA LEU A 20 -25.87 -11.75 -2.63
C LEU A 20 -24.74 -12.03 -1.62
N ALA A 21 -24.54 -13.28 -1.21
CA ALA A 21 -23.44 -13.67 -0.32
C ALA A 21 -22.07 -13.36 -0.94
N VAL A 22 -21.88 -13.70 -2.22
CA VAL A 22 -20.62 -13.40 -2.94
C VAL A 22 -20.41 -11.91 -3.12
N VAL A 23 -21.46 -11.18 -3.51
CA VAL A 23 -21.39 -9.73 -3.75
C VAL A 23 -21.12 -8.97 -2.44
N SER A 24 -21.75 -9.37 -1.33
CA SER A 24 -21.51 -8.80 0.00
C SER A 24 -20.08 -9.06 0.47
N TYR A 25 -19.60 -10.29 0.31
CA TYR A 25 -18.22 -10.65 0.59
C TYR A 25 -17.22 -9.78 -0.19
N ILE A 26 -17.47 -9.55 -1.48
CA ILE A 26 -16.63 -8.69 -2.34
C ILE A 26 -16.64 -7.23 -1.88
N ASN A 27 -17.80 -6.72 -1.45
CA ASN A 27 -17.93 -5.34 -0.98
C ASN A 27 -17.26 -5.11 0.38
N GLU A 28 -17.35 -6.09 1.29
CA GLU A 28 -16.74 -6.05 2.62
C GLU A 28 -15.22 -6.32 2.58
N ASN A 29 -14.75 -7.11 1.62
CA ASN A 29 -13.35 -7.55 1.52
C ASN A 29 -12.67 -7.02 0.24
N ARG A 30 -12.95 -5.78 -0.17
CA ARG A 30 -12.47 -5.21 -1.44
C ARG A 30 -10.97 -5.38 -1.68
N GLU A 31 -10.16 -5.12 -0.65
CA GLU A 31 -8.69 -5.21 -0.75
C GLU A 31 -8.20 -6.65 -0.87
N ALA A 32 -8.75 -7.57 -0.07
CA ALA A 32 -8.38 -8.98 -0.10
C ALA A 32 -8.81 -9.67 -1.40
N VAL A 33 -9.90 -9.23 -2.02
CA VAL A 33 -10.38 -9.75 -3.31
C VAL A 33 -9.41 -9.45 -4.44
N LEU A 34 -8.62 -8.37 -4.37
CA LEU A 34 -7.60 -8.07 -5.39
C LEU A 34 -6.56 -9.19 -5.53
N GLU A 35 -6.28 -9.90 -4.45
CA GLU A 35 -5.24 -10.95 -4.40
C GLU A 35 -5.79 -12.37 -4.54
N ARG A 36 -7.11 -12.55 -4.40
CA ARG A 36 -7.75 -13.88 -4.48
C ARG A 36 -8.18 -14.26 -5.89
N THR A 37 -8.05 -15.53 -6.23
CA THR A 37 -8.64 -16.15 -7.42
C THR A 37 -10.15 -16.34 -7.24
N ALA A 38 -10.86 -16.57 -8.34
CA ALA A 38 -12.29 -16.84 -8.30
C ALA A 38 -12.60 -18.11 -7.49
N MET A 39 -11.71 -19.11 -7.54
CA MET A 39 -11.78 -20.33 -6.73
C MET A 39 -11.63 -20.06 -5.21
N GLU A 40 -10.72 -19.17 -4.80
CA GLU A 40 -10.54 -18.81 -3.39
C GLU A 40 -11.71 -17.97 -2.86
N ILE A 41 -12.31 -17.15 -3.70
CA ILE A 41 -13.55 -16.41 -3.38
C ILE A 41 -14.72 -17.38 -3.26
N ALA A 42 -14.81 -18.37 -4.15
CA ALA A 42 -15.82 -19.42 -4.11
C ALA A 42 -15.71 -20.25 -2.82
N ALA A 43 -14.50 -20.62 -2.42
CA ALA A 43 -14.24 -21.31 -1.15
C ALA A 43 -14.64 -20.46 0.06
N ALA A 44 -14.29 -19.17 0.08
CA ALA A 44 -14.62 -18.25 1.18
C ALA A 44 -16.12 -17.99 1.32
N THR A 45 -16.87 -18.11 0.23
CA THR A 45 -18.32 -17.86 0.19
C THR A 45 -19.15 -19.15 0.19
N ASN A 46 -18.50 -20.32 0.26
CA ASN A 46 -19.10 -21.63 0.11
C ASN A 46 -19.98 -21.75 -1.16
N THR A 47 -19.47 -21.22 -2.28
CA THR A 47 -20.12 -21.25 -3.59
C THR A 47 -19.22 -21.90 -4.64
N SER A 48 -19.71 -22.01 -5.89
CA SER A 48 -18.92 -22.48 -7.02
C SER A 48 -18.30 -21.32 -7.78
N ASP A 49 -17.20 -21.58 -8.50
CA ASP A 49 -16.52 -20.60 -9.36
C ASP A 49 -17.49 -19.95 -10.37
N ALA A 50 -18.38 -20.74 -10.98
CA ALA A 50 -19.44 -20.26 -11.85
C ALA A 50 -20.43 -19.30 -11.15
N THR A 51 -20.66 -19.46 -9.85
CA THR A 51 -21.50 -18.55 -9.05
C THR A 51 -20.78 -17.23 -8.81
N VAL A 52 -19.46 -17.27 -8.58
CA VAL A 52 -18.62 -16.07 -8.44
C VAL A 52 -18.60 -15.27 -9.73
N VAL A 53 -18.39 -15.91 -10.88
CA VAL A 53 -18.41 -15.22 -12.18
C VAL A 53 -19.78 -14.58 -12.45
N ARG A 54 -20.88 -15.29 -12.20
CA ARG A 54 -22.24 -14.72 -12.36
C ARG A 54 -22.52 -13.57 -11.41
N ALA A 55 -22.01 -13.62 -10.18
CA ALA A 55 -22.14 -12.53 -9.20
C ALA A 55 -21.44 -11.26 -9.70
N ILE A 56 -20.25 -11.41 -10.26
CA ILE A 56 -19.45 -10.31 -10.81
C ILE A 56 -20.10 -9.74 -12.08
N GLN A 57 -20.69 -10.60 -12.92
CA GLN A 57 -21.49 -10.18 -14.08
C GLN A 57 -22.76 -9.44 -13.69
N ALA A 58 -23.43 -9.86 -12.62
CA ALA A 58 -24.60 -9.16 -12.12
C ALA A 58 -24.27 -7.75 -11.58
N LEU A 59 -23.05 -7.58 -11.07
CA LEU A 59 -22.47 -6.28 -10.72
C LEU A 59 -22.10 -5.41 -11.94
N GLY A 60 -22.20 -5.93 -13.17
CA GLY A 60 -21.93 -5.20 -14.39
C GLY A 60 -20.51 -5.34 -14.94
N PHE A 61 -19.70 -6.26 -14.40
CA PHE A 61 -18.35 -6.54 -14.88
C PHE A 61 -18.33 -7.82 -15.72
N ALA A 62 -17.59 -7.85 -16.83
CA ALA A 62 -17.43 -9.03 -17.67
C ALA A 62 -16.80 -10.23 -16.92
N GLY A 63 -16.02 -9.95 -15.86
CA GLY A 63 -15.49 -10.98 -14.97
C GLY A 63 -14.57 -10.45 -13.88
N LEU A 64 -13.97 -11.35 -13.10
CA LEU A 64 -13.14 -11.00 -11.93
C LEU A 64 -11.96 -10.09 -12.29
N ARG A 65 -11.40 -10.20 -13.50
CA ARG A 65 -10.31 -9.33 -13.95
C ARG A 65 -10.74 -7.87 -14.05
N GLU A 66 -11.91 -7.60 -14.61
CA GLU A 66 -12.42 -6.24 -14.78
C GLU A 66 -12.82 -5.63 -13.42
N LEU A 67 -13.44 -6.43 -12.54
CA LEU A 67 -13.69 -6.03 -11.15
C LEU A 67 -12.40 -5.66 -10.42
N LYS A 68 -11.33 -6.45 -10.58
CA LYS A 68 -10.01 -6.17 -9.99
C LYS A 68 -9.35 -4.94 -10.59
N ALA A 69 -9.57 -4.65 -11.87
CA ALA A 69 -9.04 -3.42 -12.48
C ALA A 69 -9.76 -2.18 -11.93
N ASP A 70 -11.09 -2.21 -11.82
CA ASP A 70 -11.88 -1.13 -11.22
C ASP A 70 -11.51 -0.90 -9.74
N HIS A 71 -11.44 -1.97 -8.95
CA HIS A 71 -11.03 -1.90 -7.55
C HIS A 71 -9.53 -1.60 -7.37
N GLY A 72 -8.68 -2.06 -8.28
CA GLY A 72 -7.23 -1.89 -8.23
C GLY A 72 -6.78 -0.48 -8.61
N ALA A 73 -7.49 0.18 -9.52
CA ALA A 73 -7.32 1.60 -9.83
C ALA A 73 -7.66 2.49 -8.61
N LEU A 74 -8.57 2.03 -7.74
CA LEU A 74 -8.93 2.74 -6.51
C LEU A 74 -7.90 2.56 -5.38
N VAL A 75 -7.06 1.51 -5.45
CA VAL A 75 -6.24 1.04 -4.32
C VAL A 75 -4.72 1.09 -4.59
N ARG A 76 -4.24 1.31 -5.82
CA ARG A 76 -2.78 1.39 -6.09
C ARG A 76 -2.17 2.72 -5.59
N PRO A 77 -1.28 2.69 -4.58
CA PRO A 77 -0.37 3.81 -4.35
C PRO A 77 0.71 3.84 -5.44
N VAL A 78 1.19 5.05 -5.74
CA VAL A 78 2.17 5.37 -6.79
C VAL A 78 3.54 4.68 -6.59
N GLY A 79 3.77 3.99 -5.47
CA GLY A 79 5.05 3.34 -5.14
C GLY A 79 5.33 1.98 -5.81
N ASP A 80 4.34 1.31 -6.40
CA ASP A 80 4.51 -0.03 -7.01
C ASP A 80 4.96 0.00 -8.48
N LEU A 81 5.44 1.15 -8.97
CA LEU A 81 5.73 1.37 -10.39
C LEU A 81 6.84 0.47 -10.99
N VAL A 82 7.64 -0.24 -10.19
CA VAL A 82 8.79 -1.04 -10.71
C VAL A 82 8.99 -2.40 -10.00
N GLY A 83 8.19 -2.75 -9.00
CA GLY A 83 8.50 -3.86 -8.09
C GLY A 83 7.60 -5.10 -8.25
N LYS A 84 8.01 -6.05 -9.12
CA LYS A 84 7.61 -7.48 -9.08
C LYS A 84 6.10 -7.75 -8.90
N ASN A 85 5.29 -7.62 -9.97
CA ASN A 85 4.05 -8.43 -10.07
C ASN A 85 3.40 -8.49 -11.47
N ASP A 86 4.16 -8.52 -12.57
CA ASP A 86 3.57 -8.63 -13.91
C ASP A 86 4.22 -9.72 -14.79
N LEU A 87 4.45 -10.92 -14.23
CA LEU A 87 4.74 -12.10 -15.05
C LEU A 87 3.56 -13.07 -15.17
N HIS A 88 2.44 -12.88 -14.48
CA HIS A 88 1.30 -13.82 -14.54
C HIS A 88 -0.11 -13.20 -14.52
N GLY A 89 -0.30 -11.90 -14.76
CA GLY A 89 -1.61 -11.31 -14.47
C GLY A 89 -1.99 -9.98 -15.11
N GLY A 90 -1.70 -9.81 -16.41
CA GLY A 90 -2.27 -8.81 -17.32
C GLY A 90 -3.15 -7.70 -16.74
N ALA A 91 -2.54 -6.72 -16.07
CA ALA A 91 -3.03 -5.35 -16.23
C ALA A 91 -2.85 -4.98 -17.71
N PRO A 92 -3.81 -4.29 -18.36
CA PRO A 92 -3.55 -3.78 -19.69
C PRO A 92 -2.44 -2.75 -19.52
N TYR A 93 -1.23 -3.12 -19.93
CA TYR A 93 -0.20 -2.13 -20.19
C TYR A 93 -0.84 -1.09 -21.10
N PRO A 94 -0.69 0.21 -20.82
CA PRO A 94 -1.33 1.22 -21.63
C PRO A 94 -0.97 0.98 -23.09
N ALA A 95 -1.99 0.71 -23.91
CA ALA A 95 -1.78 0.14 -25.25
C ALA A 95 -1.07 1.12 -26.20
N THR A 96 -1.00 2.39 -25.80
CA THR A 96 -0.36 3.48 -26.54
C THR A 96 0.47 4.35 -25.60
N SER A 97 1.45 5.07 -26.16
CA SER A 97 2.23 6.06 -25.41
C SER A 97 1.36 7.12 -24.72
N ASN A 98 0.26 7.56 -25.34
CA ASN A 98 -0.66 8.53 -24.75
C ASN A 98 -1.34 7.95 -23.50
N SER A 99 -1.85 6.73 -23.58
CA SER A 99 -2.45 6.07 -22.41
C SER A 99 -1.46 5.85 -21.26
N SER A 100 -0.15 5.69 -21.56
CA SER A 100 0.88 5.58 -20.51
C SER A 100 1.12 6.92 -19.82
N ILE A 101 1.11 8.00 -20.59
CA ILE A 101 1.23 9.37 -20.07
C ILE A 101 0.03 9.67 -19.18
N ASP A 102 -1.19 9.42 -19.68
CA ASP A 102 -2.43 9.65 -18.93
C ASP A 102 -2.43 8.85 -17.62
N PHE A 103 -2.01 7.58 -17.66
CA PHE A 103 -1.91 6.73 -16.46
C PHE A 103 -0.98 7.32 -15.39
N VAL A 104 0.18 7.86 -15.78
CA VAL A 104 1.13 8.49 -14.85
C VAL A 104 0.55 9.79 -14.29
N LEU A 105 -0.06 10.62 -15.13
CA LEU A 105 -0.68 11.89 -14.73
C LEU A 105 -1.82 11.66 -13.73
N GLU A 106 -2.73 10.72 -14.03
CA GLU A 106 -3.83 10.33 -13.13
C GLU A 106 -3.30 9.79 -11.79
N GLY A 107 -2.23 8.98 -11.82
CA GLY A 107 -1.57 8.50 -10.62
C GLY A 107 -1.04 9.64 -9.74
N HIS A 108 -0.39 10.65 -10.33
CA HIS A 108 0.09 11.82 -9.61
C HIS A 108 -1.05 12.67 -9.05
N GLN A 109 -2.09 12.94 -9.85
CA GLN A 109 -3.26 13.67 -9.38
C GLN A 109 -3.89 12.96 -8.18
N ARG A 110 -4.02 11.63 -8.26
CA ARG A 110 -4.57 10.84 -7.15
C ARG A 110 -3.71 10.92 -5.89
N ALA A 111 -2.39 10.86 -6.02
CA ALA A 111 -1.48 11.01 -4.89
C ALA A 111 -1.66 12.40 -4.22
N CYS A 112 -1.76 13.47 -5.02
CA CYS A 112 -2.02 14.81 -4.50
C CYS A 112 -3.38 14.90 -3.77
N GLU A 113 -4.45 14.32 -4.33
CA GLU A 113 -5.76 14.28 -3.68
C GLU A 113 -5.71 13.53 -2.33
N VAL A 114 -5.02 12.40 -2.29
CA VAL A 114 -4.86 11.60 -1.06
C VAL A 114 -4.06 12.39 -0.02
N LEU A 115 -2.92 12.97 -0.38
CA LEU A 115 -2.10 13.79 0.51
C LEU A 115 -2.86 15.02 1.03
N ALA A 116 -3.78 15.57 0.24
CA ALA A 116 -4.56 16.73 0.63
C ALA A 116 -5.65 16.43 1.69
N ARG A 117 -5.97 15.16 1.94
CA ARG A 117 -7.00 14.76 2.93
C ARG A 117 -6.60 15.20 4.34
N PRO A 118 -7.58 15.60 5.19
CA PRO A 118 -7.30 16.07 6.56
C PRO A 118 -6.45 15.09 7.39
N ASP A 119 -6.76 13.79 7.34
CA ASP A 119 -6.05 12.78 8.11
C ASP A 119 -4.58 12.66 7.69
N ASN A 120 -4.31 12.73 6.39
CA ASN A 120 -2.94 12.70 5.88
C ASN A 120 -2.18 13.99 6.19
N ARG A 121 -2.85 15.14 6.16
CA ARG A 121 -2.24 16.41 6.60
C ARG A 121 -1.86 16.35 8.08
N ALA A 122 -2.73 15.78 8.92
CA ALA A 122 -2.45 15.59 10.33
C ALA A 122 -1.30 14.59 10.55
N ALA A 123 -1.28 13.47 9.83
CA ALA A 123 -0.19 12.49 9.90
C ALA A 123 1.16 13.10 9.48
N VAL A 124 1.19 13.89 8.40
CA VAL A 124 2.41 14.61 7.97
C VAL A 124 2.87 15.61 9.03
N ALA A 125 1.95 16.36 9.65
CA ALA A 125 2.30 17.30 10.72
C ALA A 125 2.90 16.57 11.94
N GLN A 126 2.34 15.41 12.32
CA GLN A 126 2.88 14.57 13.39
C GLN A 126 4.28 14.04 13.03
N ALA A 127 4.48 13.57 11.79
CA ALA A 127 5.79 13.11 11.33
C ALA A 127 6.84 14.23 11.38
N VAL A 128 6.49 15.45 10.98
CA VAL A 128 7.39 16.62 11.07
C VAL A 128 7.77 16.93 12.51
N ALA A 129 6.80 16.86 13.45
CA ALA A 129 7.09 17.06 14.87
C ALA A 129 8.10 16.04 15.39
N LEU A 130 7.90 14.74 15.09
CA LEU A 130 8.85 13.69 15.47
C LEU A 130 10.25 13.93 14.89
N LEU A 131 10.33 14.32 13.61
CA LEU A 131 11.61 14.58 12.94
C LEU A 131 12.35 15.81 13.51
N THR A 132 11.62 16.77 14.07
CA THR A 132 12.21 18.00 14.63
C THR A 132 13.00 17.72 15.90
N ASP A 133 12.50 16.81 16.74
CA ASP A 133 13.15 16.41 17.99
C ASP A 133 14.06 15.17 17.84
N ALA A 134 14.14 14.62 16.63
CA ALA A 134 14.94 13.45 16.34
C ALA A 134 16.43 13.76 16.51
N ARG A 135 17.14 12.87 17.18
CA ARG A 135 18.60 12.92 17.25
C ARG A 135 19.22 12.72 15.87
N GLN A 136 18.76 11.68 15.17
CA GLN A 136 19.07 11.40 13.77
C GLN A 136 17.87 10.71 13.09
N VAL A 137 17.82 10.78 11.77
CA VAL A 137 16.77 10.15 10.97
C VAL A 137 17.33 8.95 10.21
N GLY A 138 16.84 7.76 10.52
CA GLY A 138 17.14 6.56 9.74
C GLY A 138 16.13 6.39 8.60
N ILE A 139 16.57 6.17 7.37
CA ILE A 139 15.68 5.91 6.24
C ILE A 139 15.91 4.48 5.74
N PHE A 140 14.89 3.64 5.83
CA PHE A 140 14.93 2.28 5.32
C PHE A 140 14.25 2.17 3.96
N GLY A 141 14.94 1.58 2.99
CA GLY A 141 14.36 1.23 1.69
C GLY A 141 15.35 0.38 0.89
N ILE A 142 14.88 -0.73 0.32
CA ILE A 142 15.72 -1.63 -0.49
C ILE A 142 15.28 -1.61 -1.96
N GLY A 143 16.18 -1.95 -2.89
CA GLY A 143 15.90 -1.92 -4.32
C GLY A 143 15.64 -0.50 -4.84
N ALA A 144 14.56 -0.30 -5.60
CA ALA A 144 14.19 1.02 -6.12
C ALA A 144 13.95 2.04 -4.99
N SER A 145 13.35 1.61 -3.88
CA SER A 145 13.15 2.45 -2.70
C SER A 145 14.46 2.83 -2.00
N GLY A 146 15.55 2.10 -2.23
CA GLY A 146 16.88 2.44 -1.71
C GLY A 146 17.47 3.69 -2.34
N ILE A 147 17.20 3.93 -3.63
CA ILE A 147 17.61 5.16 -4.32
C ILE A 147 16.86 6.36 -3.74
N LEU A 148 15.55 6.20 -3.52
CA LEU A 148 14.73 7.22 -2.88
C LEU A 148 15.15 7.46 -1.42
N ALA A 149 15.56 6.42 -0.69
CA ALA A 149 16.06 6.54 0.66
C ALA A 149 17.36 7.37 0.71
N GLU A 150 18.31 7.11 -0.19
CA GLU A 150 19.53 7.91 -0.33
C GLU A 150 19.24 9.37 -0.67
N TYR A 151 18.31 9.60 -1.61
CA TYR A 151 17.91 10.94 -1.97
C TYR A 151 17.25 11.69 -0.80
N THR A 152 16.39 11.01 -0.04
CA THR A 152 15.72 11.56 1.13
C THR A 152 16.73 11.93 2.22
N ALA A 153 17.67 11.04 2.55
CA ALA A 153 18.75 11.35 3.49
C ALA A 153 19.56 12.57 3.07
N ARG A 154 19.84 12.71 1.77
CA ARG A 154 20.52 13.89 1.24
C ARG A 154 19.70 15.18 1.43
N LEU A 155 18.38 15.14 1.24
CA LEU A 155 17.50 16.28 1.45
C LEU A 155 17.45 16.69 2.93
N LEU A 156 17.31 15.72 3.84
CA LEU A 156 17.32 15.95 5.29
C LEU A 156 18.65 16.54 5.75
N SER A 157 19.77 15.99 5.27
CA SER A 157 21.11 16.49 5.60
C SER A 157 21.30 17.94 5.14
N ARG A 158 20.73 18.33 3.99
CA ARG A 158 20.81 19.71 3.48
C ARG A 158 20.07 20.72 4.36
N ILE A 159 19.04 20.31 5.09
CA ILE A 159 18.30 21.17 6.02
C ILE A 159 18.81 21.05 7.46
N GLY A 160 19.96 20.38 7.67
CA GLY A 160 20.61 20.26 8.97
C GLY A 160 20.11 19.11 9.85
N LEU A 161 19.25 18.22 9.32
CA LEU A 161 18.82 17.02 10.03
C LEU A 161 19.80 15.87 9.76
N PRO A 162 20.53 15.38 10.77
CA PRO A 162 21.41 14.23 10.60
C PRO A 162 20.61 13.02 10.15
N SER A 163 21.09 12.30 9.14
CA SER A 163 20.38 11.15 8.61
C SER A 163 21.31 10.08 8.07
N TYR A 164 20.82 8.84 8.04
CA TYR A 164 21.53 7.67 7.52
C TYR A 164 20.57 6.72 6.82
N VAL A 165 21.12 5.86 5.95
CA VAL A 165 20.34 5.00 5.06
C VAL A 165 20.55 3.53 5.40
N MET A 166 19.45 2.78 5.44
CA MET A 166 19.41 1.32 5.54
C MET A 166 18.82 0.75 4.25
N ASN A 167 19.69 0.46 3.29
CA ASN A 167 19.31 0.01 1.95
C ASN A 167 19.98 -1.29 1.51
N ARG A 168 20.68 -1.97 2.43
CA ARG A 168 21.29 -3.27 2.20
C ARG A 168 20.36 -4.40 2.65
N THR A 169 20.76 -5.62 2.33
CA THR A 169 20.04 -6.86 2.68
C THR A 169 20.99 -7.84 3.36
N GLY A 170 20.46 -8.85 4.04
CA GLY A 170 21.27 -9.89 4.69
C GLY A 170 22.21 -9.34 5.77
N PHE A 171 23.45 -9.85 5.84
CA PHE A 171 24.42 -9.45 6.86
C PHE A 171 24.74 -7.95 6.84
N SER A 172 24.84 -7.35 5.66
CA SER A 172 25.11 -5.91 5.53
C SER A 172 23.98 -5.02 6.05
N LEU A 173 22.73 -5.52 6.09
CA LEU A 173 21.66 -4.79 6.76
C LEU A 173 21.90 -4.77 8.28
N ALA A 174 22.35 -5.88 8.85
CA ALA A 174 22.66 -5.95 10.28
C ALA A 174 23.75 -4.93 10.66
N GLU A 175 24.79 -4.79 9.82
CA GLU A 175 25.81 -3.75 10.02
C GLU A 175 25.23 -2.33 10.03
N GLN A 176 24.28 -2.04 9.13
CA GLN A 176 23.60 -0.73 9.12
C GLN A 176 22.69 -0.54 10.34
N LEU A 177 22.09 -1.60 10.86
CA LEU A 177 21.22 -1.56 12.04
C LEU A 177 21.98 -1.32 13.35
N ILE A 178 23.28 -1.62 13.43
CA ILE A 178 24.11 -1.35 14.62
C ILE A 178 24.12 0.15 14.96
N GLY A 179 24.00 1.02 13.95
CA GLY A 179 23.96 2.47 14.14
C GLY A 179 22.66 3.00 14.72
N LEU A 180 21.59 2.20 14.78
CA LEU A 180 20.28 2.61 15.28
C LEU A 180 20.27 2.68 16.80
N GLN A 181 19.94 3.84 17.36
CA GLN A 181 19.92 4.02 18.82
C GLN A 181 18.68 4.79 19.27
N ARG A 182 18.55 4.94 20.60
CA ARG A 182 17.47 5.71 21.22
C ARG A 182 17.50 7.18 20.77
N GLY A 183 16.32 7.72 20.51
CA GLY A 183 16.12 9.09 20.03
C GLY A 183 16.21 9.23 18.50
N ASP A 184 16.49 8.15 17.78
CA ASP A 184 16.41 8.17 16.32
C ASP A 184 14.97 7.99 15.84
N VAL A 185 14.60 8.68 14.76
CA VAL A 185 13.32 8.51 14.07
C VAL A 185 13.52 7.74 12.78
N LEU A 186 12.71 6.71 12.58
CA LEU A 186 12.80 5.82 11.43
C LEU A 186 11.72 6.13 10.40
N ILE A 187 12.15 6.45 9.17
CA ILE A 187 11.29 6.54 8.00
C ILE A 187 11.38 5.21 7.24
N MET A 188 10.26 4.51 7.15
CA MET A 188 10.13 3.28 6.37
C MET A 188 9.54 3.61 5.00
N MET A 189 10.26 3.33 3.93
CA MET A 189 9.72 3.46 2.57
C MET A 189 8.71 2.33 2.35
N GLY A 190 7.42 2.67 2.40
CA GLY A 190 6.29 1.73 2.36
C GLY A 190 6.20 0.92 1.06
N GLN A 191 5.91 -0.37 1.20
CA GLN A 191 5.38 -1.23 0.14
C GLN A 191 4.23 -2.07 0.71
N LYS A 192 3.27 -2.44 -0.13
CA LYS A 192 2.06 -3.19 0.26
C LYS A 192 2.37 -4.51 1.00
N SER A 193 3.53 -5.11 0.73
CA SER A 193 4.03 -6.27 1.45
C SER A 193 5.38 -5.94 2.11
N PRO A 194 5.49 -6.05 3.45
CA PRO A 194 6.73 -5.75 4.13
C PRO A 194 7.76 -6.86 3.86
N HIS A 195 8.90 -6.47 3.26
CA HIS A 195 10.04 -7.38 3.08
C HIS A 195 10.53 -7.91 4.43
N ARG A 196 11.16 -9.10 4.43
CA ARG A 196 11.77 -9.68 5.65
C ARG A 196 12.76 -8.72 6.30
N GLU A 197 13.48 -7.98 5.48
CA GLU A 197 14.41 -6.91 5.85
C GLU A 197 13.68 -5.78 6.56
N GLY A 198 12.58 -5.26 6.00
CA GLY A 198 11.81 -4.18 6.62
C GLY A 198 11.19 -4.60 7.96
N MET A 199 10.69 -5.83 8.04
CA MET A 199 10.21 -6.40 9.32
C MET A 199 11.33 -6.59 10.34
N THR A 200 12.56 -6.85 9.90
CA THR A 200 13.72 -6.97 10.79
C THR A 200 14.15 -5.60 11.30
N THR A 201 14.23 -4.60 10.42
CA THR A 201 14.49 -3.21 10.80
C THR A 201 13.47 -2.69 11.82
N LEU A 202 12.17 -2.94 11.61
CA LEU A 202 11.13 -2.56 12.57
C LEU A 202 11.29 -3.27 13.92
N ARG A 203 11.66 -4.56 13.92
CA ARG A 203 11.89 -5.32 15.16
C ARG A 203 13.08 -4.77 15.94
N GLU A 204 14.18 -4.46 15.26
CA GLU A 204 15.37 -3.89 15.91
C GLU A 204 15.11 -2.45 16.41
N ALA A 205 14.37 -1.63 15.65
CA ALA A 205 13.94 -0.31 16.12
C ALA A 205 13.13 -0.38 17.42
N ARG A 206 12.22 -1.35 17.52
CA ARG A 206 11.43 -1.59 18.74
C ARG A 206 12.25 -2.12 19.91
N ARG A 207 13.36 -2.82 19.65
CA ARG A 207 14.29 -3.28 20.70
C ARG A 207 15.15 -2.15 21.23
N SER A 208 15.54 -1.21 20.37
CA SER A 208 16.33 -0.06 20.75
C SER A 208 15.48 0.98 21.51
N GLY A 209 14.20 1.14 21.20
CA GLY A 209 13.23 1.95 21.97
C GLY A 209 12.72 1.26 23.24
N ASP A 210 12.26 2.02 24.25
CA ASP A 210 11.56 1.44 25.40
C ASP A 210 10.18 0.90 24.98
N PRO A 211 9.71 -0.23 25.55
CA PRO A 211 8.41 -0.80 25.23
C PRO A 211 7.21 0.11 25.58
N ASP A 212 7.42 1.14 26.41
CA ASP A 212 6.38 2.06 26.88
C ASP A 212 6.17 3.31 25.99
N ASP A 213 7.08 3.61 25.05
CA ASP A 213 7.02 4.87 24.26
C ASP A 213 6.14 4.77 22.99
N PHE A 214 5.71 3.55 22.64
CA PHE A 214 4.87 3.28 21.46
C PHE A 214 3.38 3.07 21.78
N THR A 215 2.94 3.27 23.03
CA THR A 215 1.50 3.22 23.40
C THR A 215 0.73 4.49 23.02
N HIS A 216 1.38 5.50 22.42
CA HIS A 216 0.65 6.52 21.68
C HIS A 216 0.20 5.97 20.31
N PRO A 217 -1.10 5.96 20.01
CA PRO A 217 -1.69 5.26 18.84
C PRO A 217 -1.36 5.91 17.47
N GLY A 218 -0.32 6.73 17.36
CA GLY A 218 0.06 7.46 16.14
C GLY A 218 1.40 7.04 15.50
N ALA A 219 2.27 6.31 16.20
CA ALA A 219 3.65 6.07 15.73
C ALA A 219 3.83 4.85 14.80
N GLY A 220 2.72 4.27 14.31
CA GLY A 220 2.73 3.04 13.53
C GLY A 220 1.95 3.11 12.22
N LEU A 221 1.72 4.32 11.67
CA LEU A 221 1.09 4.44 10.36
C LEU A 221 2.13 4.20 9.26
N PRO A 222 1.97 3.16 8.42
CA PRO A 222 2.70 3.10 7.16
C PRO A 222 2.19 4.26 6.29
N LEU A 223 3.09 5.15 5.89
CA LEU A 223 2.85 6.04 4.74
C LEU A 223 2.78 5.21 3.46
#